data_AF-A0A7J6VMR7-F1
#
_entry.id   AF-A0A7J6VMR7-F1
#
_cell.length_a   1.000
_cell.length_b   1.000
_cell.length_c   1.000
_cell.angle_alpha   90.00
_cell.angle_beta   90.00
_cell.angle_gamma   90.00
#
_symmetry.space_group_name_H-M   'P 1'
#
loop_
_entity.id
_entity.type
_entity.pdbx_description
1 polymer ?
#
loop_
_entity_poly.entity_id
_entity_poly.type
_entity_poly.pdbx_seq_one_letter_code
_entity_poly.pdbx_strand_id
1 'polypeptide(L)'
;MHEQLLLRFDIDLHLPHVQRAINKYLGQRFKDYRHTLHKHYKKFGNDDQTRRKTPYDNVGQEAWITICDWFATEKFQKLSKKNSENRKMNDSNHCSGSKSFVRFQAEKIDPTTEKPIGIIEMYRQTHFSDKRGCWIDEESRQRYEAMINLQSDPTTLIDGVALSEMAIFRKVLGVRPNYIRGLGHGMMPVPSSSSFNNNHPAVEEFRNSTTEAIRRAEEAERRAEAAERRAEAGERRAEDQEQRMETMQTQIAFLMTQLGGNTT
;
A
#
# COMPACT_ATOMS: atom_id res chain seq x y z
N MET A 1 -6.15 25.68 13.50
CA MET A 1 -4.86 25.22 12.95
C MET A 1 -4.06 26.36 12.32
N HIS A 2 -4.53 27.03 11.26
CA HIS A 2 -3.79 28.14 10.61
C HIS A 2 -3.35 29.25 11.59
N GLU A 3 -4.30 29.81 12.35
CA GLU A 3 -4.00 30.87 13.33
C GLU A 3 -3.06 30.40 14.46
N GLN A 4 -3.18 29.14 14.88
CA GLN A 4 -2.30 28.55 15.90
C GLN A 4 -0.88 28.32 15.39
N LEU A 5 -0.72 28.02 14.10
CA LEU A 5 0.59 27.87 13.47
C LEU A 5 1.30 29.23 13.43
N LEU A 6 0.61 30.29 13.01
CA LEU A 6 1.16 31.65 12.97
C LEU A 6 1.50 32.20 14.36
N LEU A 7 0.77 31.79 15.40
CA LEU A 7 1.03 32.21 16.79
C LEU A 7 2.26 31.52 17.40
N ARG A 8 2.51 30.25 17.04
CA ARG A 8 3.52 29.41 17.74
C ARG A 8 4.78 29.14 16.95
N PHE A 9 4.75 29.31 15.62
CA PHE A 9 5.85 28.96 14.74
C PHE A 9 6.11 30.10 13.76
N ASP A 10 7.37 30.46 13.62
CA ASP A 10 7.83 31.30 12.51
C ASP A 10 8.13 30.40 11.31
N ILE A 11 7.26 30.45 10.29
CA ILE A 11 7.37 29.58 9.11
C ILE A 11 8.11 30.34 8.02
N ASP A 12 9.40 30.03 7.87
CA ASP A 12 10.21 30.59 6.79
C ASP A 12 9.80 30.00 5.43
N LEU A 13 9.14 30.84 4.62
CA LEU A 13 8.69 30.53 3.26
C LEU A 13 9.84 30.49 2.24
N HIS A 14 11.05 30.89 2.61
CA HIS A 14 12.22 30.83 1.73
C HIS A 14 12.91 29.47 1.77
N LEU A 15 12.61 28.63 2.77
CA LEU A 15 13.17 27.28 2.85
C LEU A 15 12.72 26.43 1.65
N PRO A 16 13.65 25.78 0.91
CA PRO A 16 13.31 25.06 -0.33
C PRO A 16 12.27 23.95 -0.15
N HIS A 17 12.26 23.27 1.00
CA HIS A 17 11.29 22.21 1.27
C HIS A 17 9.87 22.77 1.56
N VAL A 18 9.78 23.93 2.22
CA VAL A 18 8.52 24.64 2.48
C VAL A 18 7.95 25.17 1.16
N GLN A 19 8.78 25.80 0.32
CA GLN A 19 8.37 26.25 -1.01
C GLN A 19 7.84 25.12 -1.87
N ARG A 20 8.52 23.97 -1.90
CA ARG A 20 8.05 22.79 -2.64
C ARG A 20 6.70 22.31 -2.12
N ALA A 21 6.51 22.24 -0.80
CA ALA A 21 5.25 21.81 -0.20
C ALA A 21 4.10 22.77 -0.54
N ILE A 22 4.33 24.07 -0.40
CA ILE A 22 3.35 25.12 -0.71
C ILE A 22 2.99 25.10 -2.20
N ASN A 23 3.99 25.08 -3.09
CA ASN A 23 3.76 25.05 -4.53
C ASN A 23 3.01 23.78 -4.96
N LYS A 24 3.30 22.63 -4.33
CA LYS A 24 2.55 21.39 -4.57
C LYS A 24 1.09 21.56 -4.18
N TYR A 25 0.81 22.10 -3.00
CA TYR A 25 -0.55 22.28 -2.50
C TYR A 25 -1.33 23.33 -3.30
N LEU A 26 -0.75 24.52 -3.50
CA LEU A 26 -1.33 25.59 -4.31
C LEU A 26 -1.54 25.14 -5.75
N GLY A 27 -0.58 24.42 -6.33
CA GLY A 27 -0.70 23.86 -7.67
C GLY A 27 -1.87 22.88 -7.77
N GLN A 28 -2.11 22.05 -6.76
CA GLN A 28 -3.26 21.15 -6.72
C GLN A 28 -4.58 21.93 -6.62
N ARG A 29 -4.67 22.90 -5.68
CA ARG A 29 -5.87 23.75 -5.54
C ARG A 29 -6.17 24.57 -6.77
N PHE A 30 -5.13 25.05 -7.45
CA PHE A 30 -5.28 25.79 -8.69
C PHE A 30 -5.81 24.90 -9.83
N LYS A 31 -5.40 23.63 -9.92
CA LYS A 31 -5.98 22.69 -10.89
C LYS A 31 -7.49 22.50 -10.67
N ASP A 32 -7.90 22.30 -9.42
CA ASP A 32 -9.31 22.14 -9.07
C ASP A 32 -10.10 23.42 -9.38
N TYR A 33 -9.54 24.58 -9.06
CA TYR A 33 -10.13 25.87 -9.38
C TYR A 33 -10.30 26.08 -10.89
N ARG A 34 -9.26 25.80 -11.69
CA ARG A 34 -9.33 25.85 -13.16
C ARG A 34 -10.39 24.92 -13.74
N HIS A 35 -10.58 23.74 -13.14
CA HIS A 35 -11.65 22.83 -13.54
C HIS A 35 -13.02 23.49 -13.32
N THR A 36 -13.23 24.13 -12.17
CA THR A 36 -14.47 24.86 -11.86
C THR A 36 -14.70 26.04 -12.81
N LEU A 37 -13.67 26.82 -13.10
CA LEU A 37 -13.72 27.89 -14.10
C LEU A 37 -14.11 27.36 -15.48
N HIS A 38 -13.51 26.25 -15.92
CA HIS A 38 -13.84 25.64 -17.21
C HIS A 38 -15.26 25.06 -17.23
N LYS A 39 -15.74 24.55 -16.09
CA LYS A 39 -17.14 24.10 -15.95
C LYS A 39 -18.09 25.28 -16.11
N HIS A 40 -17.80 26.42 -15.47
CA HIS A 40 -18.56 27.66 -15.64
C HIS A 40 -18.55 28.15 -17.09
N TYR A 41 -17.36 28.23 -17.71
CA TYR A 41 -17.18 28.57 -19.12
C TYR A 41 -18.08 27.73 -20.04
N LYS A 42 -18.16 26.42 -19.81
CA LYS A 42 -18.98 25.49 -20.61
C LYS A 42 -20.49 25.60 -20.41
N LYS A 43 -20.98 26.21 -19.31
CA LYS A 43 -22.43 26.36 -19.07
C LYS A 43 -23.12 27.20 -20.14
N PHE A 44 -22.38 28.09 -20.79
CA PHE A 44 -22.92 29.03 -21.78
C PHE A 44 -22.88 28.49 -23.23
N GLY A 45 -22.47 27.25 -23.45
CA GLY A 45 -22.56 26.58 -24.76
C GLY A 45 -21.82 27.32 -25.88
N ASN A 46 -22.56 27.95 -26.80
CA ASN A 46 -22.04 28.76 -27.92
C ASN A 46 -22.26 30.26 -27.73
N ASP A 47 -22.93 30.70 -26.66
CA ASP A 47 -23.15 32.12 -26.38
C ASP A 47 -21.89 32.73 -25.76
N ASP A 48 -20.97 33.16 -26.62
CA ASP A 48 -19.70 33.74 -26.21
C ASP A 48 -19.88 35.14 -25.58
N GLN A 49 -20.89 35.89 -26.04
CA GLN A 49 -21.15 37.24 -25.52
C GLN A 49 -21.61 37.20 -24.06
N THR A 50 -22.59 36.35 -23.73
CA THR A 50 -23.05 36.19 -22.35
C THR A 50 -21.98 35.56 -21.46
N ARG A 51 -21.24 34.58 -22.00
CA ARG A 51 -20.12 33.94 -21.28
C ARG A 51 -19.08 34.94 -20.84
N ARG A 52 -18.63 35.83 -21.73
CA ARG A 52 -17.62 36.83 -21.42
C ARG A 52 -18.12 37.87 -20.42
N LYS A 53 -19.40 38.22 -20.44
CA LYS A 53 -20.02 39.18 -19.50
C LYS A 53 -20.35 38.58 -18.13
N THR A 54 -20.26 37.26 -17.97
CA THR A 54 -20.66 36.56 -16.74
C THR A 54 -19.45 35.87 -16.10
N PRO A 55 -18.62 36.60 -15.34
CA PRO A 55 -17.45 36.03 -14.70
C PRO A 55 -17.83 34.99 -13.65
N TYR A 56 -16.88 34.11 -13.33
CA TYR A 56 -17.03 33.20 -12.20
C TYR A 56 -16.87 33.96 -10.87
N ASP A 57 -17.51 33.47 -9.80
CA ASP A 57 -17.44 34.07 -8.48
C ASP A 57 -15.98 34.33 -8.05
N ASN A 58 -15.72 35.57 -7.59
CA ASN A 58 -14.39 36.05 -7.18
C ASN A 58 -13.33 36.14 -8.30
N VAL A 59 -13.74 36.14 -9.58
CA VAL A 59 -12.86 36.47 -10.71
C VAL A 59 -13.25 37.84 -11.26
N GLY A 60 -12.28 38.77 -11.31
CA GLY A 60 -12.49 40.07 -11.94
C GLY A 60 -12.79 39.96 -13.44
N GLN A 61 -13.55 40.90 -13.99
CA GLN A 61 -14.02 40.87 -15.38
C GLN A 61 -12.88 40.74 -16.41
N GLU A 62 -11.82 41.55 -16.28
CA GLU A 62 -10.65 41.51 -17.16
C GLU A 62 -9.91 40.16 -17.12
N ALA A 63 -9.73 39.62 -15.91
CA ALA A 63 -9.12 38.30 -15.72
C ALA A 63 -9.99 37.20 -16.34
N TRP A 64 -11.32 37.31 -16.21
CA TRP A 64 -12.25 36.35 -16.79
C TRP A 64 -12.22 36.34 -18.32
N ILE A 65 -12.14 37.52 -18.95
CA ILE A 65 -11.98 37.64 -20.41
C ILE A 65 -10.71 36.91 -20.85
N THR A 66 -9.59 37.18 -20.18
CA THR A 66 -8.30 36.51 -20.46
C THR A 66 -8.39 34.98 -20.30
N ILE A 67 -9.11 34.51 -19.28
CA ILE A 67 -9.35 33.08 -19.06
C ILE A 67 -10.22 32.47 -20.17
N CYS A 68 -11.26 33.18 -20.63
CA CYS A 68 -12.09 32.76 -21.75
C CYS A 68 -11.27 32.63 -23.04
N ASP A 69 -10.42 33.62 -23.33
CA ASP A 69 -9.51 33.57 -24.48
C ASP A 69 -8.56 32.38 -24.39
N TRP A 70 -8.00 32.13 -23.21
CA TRP A 70 -7.15 30.95 -22.97
C TRP A 70 -7.89 29.63 -23.25
N PHE A 71 -9.13 29.49 -22.78
CA PHE A 71 -9.96 28.32 -23.06
C PHE A 71 -10.33 28.21 -24.55
N ALA A 72 -10.48 29.33 -25.26
CA ALA A 72 -10.77 29.32 -26.70
C ALA A 72 -9.54 28.96 -27.55
N THR A 73 -8.32 29.02 -27.01
CA THR A 73 -7.11 28.68 -27.78
C THR A 73 -7.14 27.26 -28.34
N GLU A 74 -6.67 27.11 -29.58
CA GLU A 74 -6.61 25.81 -30.25
C GLU A 74 -5.75 24.80 -29.45
N LYS A 75 -4.66 25.28 -28.84
CA LYS A 75 -3.78 24.48 -27.97
C LYS A 75 -4.56 23.86 -26.81
N PHE A 76 -5.38 24.64 -26.11
CA PHE A 76 -6.19 24.12 -25.01
C PHE A 76 -7.26 23.15 -25.51
N GLN A 77 -7.97 23.51 -26.58
CA GLN A 77 -9.05 22.68 -27.13
C GLN A 77 -8.54 21.31 -27.60
N LYS A 78 -7.41 21.26 -28.32
CA LYS A 78 -6.74 20.01 -28.73
C LYS A 78 -6.38 19.14 -27.53
N LEU A 79 -5.77 19.73 -26.50
CA LEU A 79 -5.36 19.00 -25.30
C LEU A 79 -6.58 18.48 -24.50
N SER A 80 -7.61 19.32 -24.34
CA SER A 80 -8.86 18.99 -23.65
C SER A 80 -9.60 17.84 -24.33
N LYS A 81 -9.71 17.87 -25.67
CA LYS A 81 -10.30 16.80 -26.47
C LYS A 81 -9.53 15.49 -26.31
N LYS A 82 -8.21 15.51 -26.51
CA LYS A 82 -7.36 14.32 -26.34
C LYS A 82 -7.45 13.73 -24.94
N ASN A 83 -7.43 14.57 -23.89
CA ASN A 83 -7.58 14.10 -22.51
C ASN A 83 -8.95 13.47 -22.24
N SER A 84 -10.01 14.03 -22.84
CA SER A 84 -11.37 13.48 -22.73
C SER A 84 -11.49 12.13 -23.45
N GLU A 85 -10.92 12.00 -24.64
CA GLU A 85 -10.84 10.73 -25.38
C GLU A 85 -10.04 9.69 -24.61
N ASN A 86 -8.86 10.03 -24.10
CA ASN A 86 -8.06 9.14 -23.25
C ASN A 86 -8.83 8.71 -21.99
N ARG A 87 -9.59 9.62 -21.37
CA ARG A 87 -10.39 9.30 -20.19
C ARG A 87 -11.54 8.33 -20.52
N LYS A 88 -12.12 8.41 -21.72
CA LYS A 88 -13.14 7.44 -22.18
C LYS A 88 -12.57 6.04 -22.38
N MET A 89 -11.27 5.94 -22.71
CA MET A 89 -10.55 4.68 -22.86
C MET A 89 -9.98 4.14 -21.54
N ASN A 90 -10.35 4.73 -20.38
CA ASN A 90 -9.92 4.24 -19.09
C ASN A 90 -10.69 2.99 -18.70
N ASP A 91 -9.98 1.88 -18.58
CA ASP A 91 -10.51 0.53 -18.36
C ASP A 91 -10.13 -0.05 -16.99
N SER A 92 -9.63 0.81 -16.08
CA SER A 92 -9.21 0.43 -14.74
C SER A 92 -10.02 1.16 -13.68
N ASN A 93 -11.34 0.99 -13.72
CA ASN A 93 -12.24 1.56 -12.71
C ASN A 93 -12.34 0.63 -11.49
N HIS A 94 -12.39 1.19 -10.28
CA HIS A 94 -12.46 0.43 -9.03
C HIS A 94 -13.38 1.14 -8.01
N CYS A 95 -13.85 0.37 -7.02
CA CYS A 95 -14.78 0.80 -5.96
C CYS A 95 -14.11 1.08 -4.61
N SER A 96 -12.78 0.96 -4.49
CA SER A 96 -12.05 1.11 -3.21
C SER A 96 -11.96 2.54 -2.67
N GLY A 97 -12.53 3.52 -3.39
CA GLY A 97 -12.47 4.93 -3.04
C GLY A 97 -11.04 5.49 -3.10
N SER A 98 -10.72 6.42 -2.19
CA SER A 98 -9.42 7.11 -2.16
C SER A 98 -8.30 6.31 -1.46
N LYS A 99 -8.57 5.08 -1.01
CA LYS A 99 -7.53 4.23 -0.41
C LYS A 99 -6.61 3.69 -1.51
N SER A 100 -5.29 3.75 -1.28
CA SER A 100 -4.34 3.05 -2.12
C SER A 100 -4.52 1.54 -2.00
N PHE A 101 -4.21 0.79 -3.05
CA PHE A 101 -4.30 -0.68 -3.03
C PHE A 101 -3.35 -1.32 -2.02
N VAL A 102 -2.14 -0.78 -1.85
CA VAL A 102 -1.19 -1.23 -0.82
C VAL A 102 -1.80 -1.10 0.58
N ARG A 103 -2.46 0.03 0.87
CA ARG A 103 -3.14 0.24 2.14
C ARG A 103 -4.36 -0.68 2.29
N PHE A 104 -5.15 -0.83 1.22
CA PHE A 104 -6.31 -1.71 1.20
C PHE A 104 -5.92 -3.15 1.52
N GLN A 105 -4.84 -3.64 0.93
CA GLN A 105 -4.30 -4.98 1.17
C GLN A 105 -3.83 -5.15 2.61
N ALA A 106 -3.05 -4.19 3.14
CA ALA A 106 -2.54 -4.26 4.51
C ALA A 106 -3.64 -4.22 5.57
N GLU A 107 -4.75 -3.51 5.33
CA GLU A 107 -5.90 -3.45 6.25
C GLU A 107 -6.77 -4.71 6.20
N LYS A 108 -6.63 -5.54 5.16
CA LYS A 108 -7.46 -6.73 4.93
C LYS A 108 -6.64 -7.97 5.25
N ILE A 109 -6.82 -8.49 6.45
CA ILE A 109 -6.18 -9.72 6.91
C ILE A 109 -7.09 -10.90 6.60
N ASP A 110 -6.51 -11.94 6.00
CA ASP A 110 -7.15 -13.23 5.81
C ASP A 110 -7.21 -13.96 7.16
N PRO A 111 -8.42 -14.35 7.62
CA PRO A 111 -8.60 -14.94 8.95
C PRO A 111 -7.99 -16.35 9.09
N THR A 112 -7.68 -17.02 7.97
CA THR A 112 -7.10 -18.38 7.98
C THR A 112 -5.57 -18.32 7.98
N THR A 113 -4.99 -17.39 7.23
CA THR A 113 -3.52 -17.29 7.10
C THR A 113 -2.89 -16.23 8.01
N GLU A 114 -3.69 -15.40 8.66
CA GLU A 114 -3.28 -14.24 9.47
C GLU A 114 -2.40 -13.24 8.71
N LYS A 115 -2.43 -13.29 7.38
CA LYS A 115 -1.62 -12.44 6.48
C LYS A 115 -2.52 -11.51 5.67
N PRO A 116 -1.98 -10.40 5.14
CA PRO A 116 -2.69 -9.56 4.18
C PRO A 116 -3.22 -10.39 3.01
N ILE A 117 -4.43 -10.10 2.56
CA ILE A 117 -5.07 -10.80 1.44
C ILE A 117 -4.18 -10.80 0.19
N GLY A 118 -4.30 -11.85 -0.61
CA GLY A 118 -3.65 -11.97 -1.91
C GLY A 118 -4.04 -10.84 -2.88
N ILE A 119 -3.20 -10.61 -3.90
CA ILE A 119 -3.46 -9.55 -4.90
C ILE A 119 -4.67 -9.87 -5.78
N ILE A 120 -4.94 -11.15 -6.02
CA ILE A 120 -6.11 -11.60 -6.78
C ILE A 120 -7.40 -11.35 -5.99
N GLU A 121 -7.41 -11.65 -4.69
CA GLU A 121 -8.56 -11.35 -3.83
C GLU A 121 -8.76 -9.84 -3.63
N MET A 122 -7.65 -9.09 -3.51
CA MET A 122 -7.72 -7.63 -3.52
C MET A 122 -8.37 -7.11 -4.81
N TYR A 123 -8.06 -7.68 -5.98
CA TYR A 123 -8.70 -7.30 -7.23
C TYR A 123 -10.21 -7.51 -7.17
N ARG A 124 -10.66 -8.68 -6.70
CA ARG A 124 -12.09 -8.98 -6.50
C ARG A 124 -12.77 -7.95 -5.60
N GLN A 125 -12.26 -7.72 -4.40
CA GLN A 125 -12.89 -6.79 -3.44
C GLN A 125 -12.92 -5.34 -3.91
N THR A 126 -11.99 -4.97 -4.81
CA THR A 126 -11.91 -3.61 -5.33
C THR A 126 -12.70 -3.40 -6.61
N HIS A 127 -13.04 -4.47 -7.35
CA HIS A 127 -13.76 -4.41 -8.63
C HIS A 127 -15.16 -5.05 -8.58
N PHE A 128 -15.53 -5.65 -7.46
CA PHE A 128 -16.87 -6.13 -7.16
C PHE A 128 -17.53 -5.23 -6.10
N SER A 129 -18.77 -4.83 -6.33
CA SER A 129 -19.54 -4.01 -5.40
C SER A 129 -20.41 -4.91 -4.53
N ASP A 130 -19.96 -5.24 -3.32
CA ASP A 130 -20.73 -6.05 -2.36
C ASP A 130 -22.14 -5.48 -2.10
N LYS A 131 -22.27 -4.15 -2.06
CA LYS A 131 -23.56 -3.45 -1.88
C LYS A 131 -24.55 -3.68 -3.02
N ARG A 132 -24.04 -3.86 -4.24
CA ARG A 132 -24.85 -4.02 -5.46
C ARG A 132 -24.92 -5.47 -5.93
N GLY A 133 -24.08 -6.34 -5.37
CA GLY A 133 -23.94 -7.73 -5.79
C GLY A 133 -23.45 -7.88 -7.24
N CYS A 134 -22.71 -6.91 -7.78
CA CYS A 134 -22.28 -6.93 -9.19
C CYS A 134 -20.85 -6.42 -9.38
N TRP A 135 -20.21 -6.85 -10.46
CA TRP A 135 -18.96 -6.28 -10.96
C TRP A 135 -19.16 -4.84 -11.44
N ILE A 136 -18.08 -4.04 -11.40
CA ILE A 136 -18.10 -2.66 -11.91
C ILE A 136 -18.33 -2.63 -13.43
N ASP A 137 -17.63 -3.51 -14.13
CA ASP A 137 -17.74 -3.72 -15.56
C ASP A 137 -17.42 -5.19 -15.89
N GLU A 138 -17.86 -5.59 -17.08
CA GLU A 138 -17.71 -6.95 -17.58
C GLU A 138 -16.23 -7.33 -17.81
N GLU A 139 -15.39 -6.36 -18.19
CA GLU A 139 -13.96 -6.60 -18.41
C GLU A 139 -13.25 -6.95 -17.10
N SER A 140 -13.62 -6.32 -15.99
CA SER A 140 -13.10 -6.62 -14.66
C SER A 140 -13.48 -8.03 -14.22
N ARG A 141 -14.71 -8.48 -14.53
CA ARG A 141 -15.13 -9.86 -14.28
C ARG A 141 -14.26 -10.84 -15.07
N GLN A 142 -14.09 -10.62 -16.37
CA GLN A 142 -13.29 -11.49 -17.25
C GLN A 142 -11.83 -11.56 -16.82
N ARG A 143 -11.25 -10.43 -16.37
CA ARG A 143 -9.89 -10.40 -15.83
C ARG A 143 -9.76 -11.22 -14.55
N TYR A 144 -10.72 -11.10 -13.64
CA TYR A 144 -10.72 -11.92 -12.43
C TYR A 144 -10.85 -13.41 -12.75
N GLU A 145 -11.79 -13.79 -13.62
CA GLU A 145 -11.96 -15.17 -14.08
C GLU A 145 -10.68 -15.71 -14.74
N ALA A 146 -9.99 -14.91 -15.55
CA ALA A 146 -8.69 -15.27 -16.13
C ALA A 146 -7.60 -15.47 -15.07
N MET A 147 -7.58 -14.65 -14.00
CA MET A 147 -6.63 -14.83 -12.89
C MET A 147 -6.89 -16.15 -12.15
N ILE A 148 -8.16 -16.47 -11.86
CA ILE A 148 -8.55 -17.71 -11.17
C ILE A 148 -8.24 -18.94 -12.02
N ASN A 149 -8.51 -18.87 -13.32
CA ASN A 149 -8.18 -19.95 -14.26
C ASN A 149 -6.67 -20.21 -14.31
N LEU A 150 -5.85 -19.15 -14.36
CA LEU A 150 -4.38 -19.28 -14.32
C LEU A 150 -3.87 -19.78 -12.97
N GLN A 151 -4.51 -19.41 -11.86
CA GLN A 151 -4.15 -19.87 -10.52
C GLN A 151 -4.47 -21.37 -10.34
N SER A 152 -5.51 -21.86 -11.02
CA SER A 152 -5.97 -23.24 -10.96
C SER A 152 -5.32 -24.14 -12.01
N ASP A 153 -4.57 -23.59 -12.97
CA ASP A 153 -3.91 -24.35 -14.05
C ASP A 153 -2.56 -24.93 -13.58
N PRO A 154 -2.45 -26.26 -13.40
CA PRO A 154 -1.23 -26.91 -12.94
C PRO A 154 -0.07 -26.86 -13.97
N THR A 155 -0.35 -26.42 -15.20
CA THR A 155 0.63 -26.33 -16.29
C THR A 155 1.40 -25.00 -16.29
N THR A 156 0.96 -24.02 -15.49
CA THR A 156 1.61 -22.70 -15.42
C THR A 156 2.81 -22.69 -14.48
N LEU A 157 3.85 -23.42 -14.87
CA LEU A 157 5.12 -23.48 -14.16
C LEU A 157 6.15 -22.55 -14.82
N ILE A 158 6.82 -21.72 -14.03
CA ILE A 158 8.10 -21.10 -14.41
C ILE A 158 9.16 -21.83 -13.60
N ASP A 159 10.11 -22.49 -14.27
CA ASP A 159 11.20 -23.25 -13.64
C ASP A 159 10.74 -24.32 -12.62
N GLY A 160 9.58 -24.94 -12.87
CA GLY A 160 9.02 -25.97 -11.98
C GLY A 160 8.28 -25.44 -10.75
N VAL A 161 8.13 -24.12 -10.62
CA VAL A 161 7.38 -23.45 -9.55
C VAL A 161 6.09 -22.85 -10.11
N ALA A 162 4.98 -23.04 -9.41
CA ALA A 162 3.70 -22.40 -9.75
C ALA A 162 3.85 -20.87 -9.81
N LEU A 163 3.18 -20.24 -10.77
CA LEU A 163 3.19 -18.78 -10.88
C LEU A 163 2.73 -18.13 -9.57
N SER A 164 3.52 -17.19 -9.05
CA SER A 164 3.05 -16.32 -7.96
C SER A 164 1.82 -15.53 -8.40
N GLU A 165 0.93 -15.19 -7.46
CA GLU A 165 -0.26 -14.39 -7.75
C GLU A 165 0.08 -13.07 -8.46
N MET A 166 1.20 -12.45 -8.08
CA MET A 166 1.69 -11.22 -8.72
C MET A 166 2.08 -11.45 -10.19
N ALA A 167 2.68 -12.59 -10.52
CA ALA A 167 3.01 -12.93 -11.90
C ALA A 167 1.75 -13.18 -12.74
N ILE A 168 0.76 -13.87 -12.18
CA ILE A 168 -0.57 -14.04 -12.80
C ILE A 168 -1.21 -12.68 -13.04
N PHE A 169 -1.23 -11.83 -12.02
CA PHE A 169 -1.82 -10.50 -12.07
C PHE A 169 -1.17 -9.63 -13.17
N ARG A 170 0.17 -9.63 -13.25
CA ARG A 170 0.91 -8.93 -14.32
C ARG A 170 0.61 -9.49 -15.71
N LYS A 171 0.44 -10.81 -15.84
CA LYS A 171 0.12 -11.47 -17.11
C LYS A 171 -1.27 -11.07 -17.60
N VAL A 172 -2.26 -11.02 -16.70
CA VAL A 172 -3.64 -10.69 -17.04
C VAL A 172 -3.84 -9.20 -17.31
N LEU A 173 -3.34 -8.31 -16.43
CA LEU A 173 -3.55 -6.87 -16.59
C LEU A 173 -2.52 -6.18 -17.48
N GLY A 174 -1.37 -6.82 -17.69
CA GLY A 174 -0.25 -6.27 -18.43
C GLY A 174 0.63 -5.34 -17.62
N VAL A 175 1.87 -5.16 -18.10
CA VAL A 175 2.88 -4.28 -17.53
C VAL A 175 3.23 -3.18 -18.53
N ARG A 176 3.51 -1.97 -18.02
CA ARG A 176 4.09 -0.87 -18.79
C ARG A 176 5.36 -0.40 -18.09
N PRO A 177 6.31 0.26 -18.80
CA PRO A 177 7.46 0.86 -18.13
C PRO A 177 7.01 1.75 -16.96
N ASN A 178 7.59 1.52 -15.77
CA ASN A 178 7.31 2.23 -14.51
C ASN A 178 5.91 2.06 -13.90
N TYR A 179 5.02 1.22 -14.45
CA TYR A 179 3.66 1.08 -13.94
C TYR A 179 3.06 -0.31 -14.21
N ILE A 180 2.50 -0.94 -13.16
CA ILE A 180 1.67 -2.14 -13.30
C ILE A 180 0.22 -1.71 -13.46
N ARG A 181 -0.45 -2.17 -14.53
CA ARG A 181 -1.85 -1.81 -14.77
C ARG A 181 -2.72 -2.30 -13.61
N GLY A 182 -3.63 -1.45 -13.15
CA GLY A 182 -4.59 -1.79 -12.09
C GLY A 182 -4.05 -1.67 -10.66
N LEU A 183 -2.81 -1.22 -10.43
CA LEU A 183 -2.23 -1.05 -9.08
C LEU A 183 -1.94 0.40 -8.67
N GLY A 184 -2.34 1.38 -9.47
CA GLY A 184 -2.07 2.79 -9.19
C GLY A 184 -0.58 3.14 -9.17
N HIS A 185 -0.23 4.33 -8.68
CA HIS A 185 1.15 4.86 -8.73
C HIS A 185 2.11 4.31 -7.66
N GLY A 186 1.69 3.34 -6.83
CA GLY A 186 2.49 2.84 -5.70
C GLY A 186 3.37 1.62 -6.01
N MET A 187 2.97 0.79 -6.97
CA MET A 187 3.65 -0.47 -7.28
C MET A 187 4.32 -0.36 -8.64
N MET A 188 5.65 -0.26 -8.63
CA MET A 188 6.45 -0.26 -9.84
C MET A 188 6.71 -1.71 -10.29
N PRO A 189 6.65 -1.99 -11.60
CA PRO A 189 7.17 -3.26 -12.10
C PRO A 189 8.65 -3.34 -11.76
N VAL A 190 9.15 -4.57 -11.56
CA VAL A 190 10.58 -4.80 -11.48
C VAL A 190 11.23 -4.16 -12.72
N PRO A 191 12.17 -3.21 -12.55
CA PRO A 191 12.74 -2.52 -13.68
C PRO A 191 13.41 -3.54 -14.61
N SER A 192 13.25 -3.35 -15.92
CA SER A 192 14.07 -4.09 -16.88
C SER A 192 15.54 -3.80 -16.54
N SER A 193 16.39 -4.82 -16.61
CA SER A 193 17.83 -4.70 -16.32
C SER A 193 18.52 -3.57 -17.10
N SER A 194 17.91 -3.09 -18.19
CA SER A 194 18.37 -2.01 -19.05
C SER A 194 18.01 -0.58 -18.60
N SER A 195 17.04 -0.36 -17.69
CA SER A 195 16.52 1.01 -17.42
C SER A 195 16.92 1.59 -16.06
N PHE A 196 17.35 0.75 -15.13
CA PHE A 196 18.02 1.19 -13.90
C PHE A 196 19.50 0.92 -14.05
N ASN A 197 20.34 1.91 -13.73
CA ASN A 197 21.76 1.69 -13.54
C ASN A 197 21.94 0.83 -12.26
N ASN A 198 21.60 -0.47 -12.34
CA ASN A 198 21.69 -1.43 -11.25
C ASN A 198 23.13 -1.60 -10.74
N ASN A 199 24.11 -1.09 -11.49
CA ASN A 199 25.53 -1.08 -11.15
C ASN A 199 25.95 0.15 -10.34
N HIS A 200 25.01 0.99 -9.86
CA HIS A 200 25.38 2.05 -8.95
C HIS A 200 25.77 1.43 -7.59
N PRO A 201 27.02 1.59 -7.10
CA PRO A 201 27.54 0.85 -5.95
C PRO A 201 26.70 1.03 -4.68
N ALA A 202 26.10 2.22 -4.49
CA ALA A 202 25.19 2.47 -3.36
C ALA A 202 23.92 1.59 -3.34
N VAL A 203 23.43 1.13 -4.49
CA VAL A 203 22.24 0.25 -4.57
C VAL A 203 22.60 -1.18 -4.20
N GLU A 204 23.79 -1.63 -4.60
CA GLU A 204 24.33 -2.95 -4.25
C GLU A 204 24.67 -3.03 -2.76
N GLU A 205 25.32 -1.99 -2.23
CA GLU A 205 25.61 -1.85 -0.80
C GLU A 205 24.33 -1.87 0.05
N PHE A 206 23.27 -1.17 -0.39
CA PHE A 206 21.99 -1.20 0.29
C PHE A 206 21.33 -2.58 0.27
N ARG A 207 21.40 -3.31 -0.86
CA ARG A 207 20.88 -4.70 -0.95
C ARG A 207 21.67 -5.67 -0.06
N ASN A 208 22.99 -5.57 -0.06
CA ASN A 208 23.87 -6.41 0.75
C ASN A 208 23.66 -6.12 2.24
N SER A 209 23.54 -4.85 2.63
CA SER A 209 23.21 -4.44 3.99
C SER A 209 21.86 -4.98 4.45
N THR A 210 20.84 -4.91 3.59
CA THR A 210 19.49 -5.40 3.91
C THR A 210 19.46 -6.92 4.08
N THR A 211 20.12 -7.66 3.20
CA THR A 211 20.20 -9.13 3.27
C THR A 211 21.00 -9.60 4.48
N GLU A 212 22.10 -8.91 4.83
CA GLU A 212 22.82 -9.18 6.08
C GLU A 212 21.98 -8.88 7.32
N ALA A 213 21.21 -7.79 7.32
CA ALA A 213 20.33 -7.45 8.43
C ALA A 213 19.27 -8.54 8.67
N ILE A 214 18.67 -9.07 7.59
CA ILE A 214 17.73 -10.20 7.66
C ILE A 214 18.42 -11.43 8.22
N ARG A 215 19.61 -11.79 7.71
CA ARG A 215 20.38 -12.94 8.21
C ARG A 215 20.70 -12.81 9.71
N ARG A 216 21.07 -11.62 10.17
CA ARG A 216 21.35 -11.35 11.59
C ARG A 216 20.09 -11.47 12.44
N ALA A 217 18.93 -11.03 11.93
CA ALA A 217 17.66 -11.17 12.63
C ALA A 217 17.28 -12.66 12.81
N GLU A 218 17.35 -13.46 11.74
CA GLU A 218 17.07 -14.91 11.79
C GLU A 218 18.06 -15.68 12.69
N GLU A 219 19.32 -15.25 12.75
CA GLU A 219 20.31 -15.84 13.66
C GLU A 219 20.05 -15.45 15.12
N ALA A 220 19.62 -14.20 15.37
CA ALA A 220 19.24 -13.75 16.70
C ALA A 220 17.98 -14.50 17.20
N GLU A 221 16.99 -14.71 16.34
CA GLU A 221 15.78 -15.48 16.66
C GLU A 221 16.12 -16.93 17.02
N ARG A 222 16.94 -17.61 16.22
CA ARG A 222 17.43 -18.97 16.55
C ARG A 222 18.21 -19.03 17.88
N ARG A 223 18.98 -17.99 18.21
CA ARG A 223 19.69 -17.92 19.50
C ARG A 223 18.71 -17.70 20.66
N ALA A 224 17.67 -16.88 20.47
CA ALA A 224 16.64 -16.66 21.47
C ALA A 224 15.89 -17.97 21.78
N GLU A 225 15.43 -18.70 20.76
CA GLU A 225 14.77 -20.00 20.95
C GLU A 225 15.67 -21.04 21.64
N ALA A 226 16.97 -21.05 21.32
CA ALA A 226 17.92 -21.95 21.95
C ALA A 226 18.19 -21.58 23.43
N ALA A 227 18.17 -20.27 23.75
CA ALA A 227 18.30 -19.79 25.12
C ALA A 227 17.06 -20.14 25.95
N GLU A 228 15.86 -19.99 25.37
CA GLU A 228 14.59 -20.34 26.01
C GLU A 228 14.53 -21.85 26.31
N ARG A 229 14.88 -22.71 25.34
CA ARG A 229 14.98 -24.16 25.58
C ARG A 229 15.98 -24.54 26.67
N ARG A 230 17.07 -23.79 26.83
CA ARG A 230 18.05 -24.01 27.92
C ARG A 230 17.50 -23.55 29.27
N ALA A 231 16.76 -22.45 29.29
CA ALA A 231 16.10 -21.96 30.50
C ALA A 231 15.06 -22.98 30.99
N GLU A 232 14.17 -23.45 30.10
CA GLU A 232 13.20 -24.50 30.43
C GLU A 232 13.87 -25.79 30.92
N ALA A 233 14.95 -26.23 30.27
CA ALA A 233 15.68 -27.41 30.69
C ALA A 233 16.39 -27.21 32.05
N GLY A 234 16.75 -25.97 32.39
CA GLY A 234 17.28 -25.60 33.69
C GLY A 234 16.20 -25.65 34.78
N GLU A 235 15.02 -25.11 34.49
CA GLU A 235 13.87 -25.10 35.39
C GLU A 235 13.41 -26.53 35.72
N ARG A 236 13.25 -27.40 34.72
CA ARG A 236 12.92 -28.82 34.94
C ARG A 236 13.93 -29.55 35.82
N ARG A 237 15.23 -29.23 35.71
CA ARG A 237 16.25 -29.83 36.58
C ARG A 237 16.15 -29.34 38.02
N ALA A 238 15.78 -28.07 38.21
CA ALA A 238 15.57 -27.52 39.54
C ALA A 238 14.35 -28.16 40.20
N GLU A 239 13.24 -28.33 39.46
CA GLU A 239 12.04 -29.05 39.92
C GLU A 239 12.36 -30.51 40.29
N ASP A 240 13.08 -31.24 39.43
CA ASP A 240 13.52 -32.62 39.72
C ASP A 240 14.38 -32.69 40.99
N GLN A 241 15.25 -31.71 41.21
CA GLN A 241 16.10 -31.64 42.39
C GLN A 241 15.29 -31.34 43.65
N GLU A 242 14.29 -30.46 43.57
CA GLU A 242 13.37 -30.14 44.65
C GLU A 242 12.55 -31.37 45.06
N GLN A 243 11.95 -32.08 44.10
CA GLN A 243 11.24 -33.34 44.38
C GLN A 243 12.14 -34.40 45.02
N ARG A 244 13.41 -34.49 44.60
CA ARG A 244 14.39 -35.38 45.25
C ARG A 244 14.68 -34.98 46.70
N MET A 245 14.76 -33.68 47.00
CA MET A 245 14.95 -33.22 48.37
C MET A 245 13.71 -33.50 49.24
N GLU A 246 12.50 -33.27 48.73
CA GLU A 246 11.26 -33.57 49.43
C GLU A 246 11.10 -35.07 49.74
N THR A 247 11.42 -35.93 48.77
CA THR A 247 11.40 -37.39 48.97
C THR A 247 12.43 -37.83 50.01
N MET A 248 13.65 -37.27 49.99
CA MET A 248 14.65 -37.52 51.03
C MET A 248 14.18 -37.05 52.41
N GLN A 249 13.59 -35.86 52.52
CA GLN A 249 13.03 -35.34 53.78
C GLN A 249 11.94 -36.26 54.32
N THR A 250 11.06 -36.75 53.45
CA THR A 250 9.99 -37.70 53.81
C THR A 250 10.55 -39.03 54.32
N GLN A 251 11.59 -39.57 53.66
CA GLN A 251 12.27 -40.79 54.11
C GLN A 251 12.96 -40.60 55.47
N ILE A 252 13.62 -39.46 55.70
CA ILE A 252 14.22 -39.12 56.99
C ILE A 252 13.16 -39.02 58.08
N ALA A 253 12.04 -38.33 57.83
CA ALA A 253 10.94 -38.22 58.77
C ALA A 253 10.31 -39.58 59.12
N PHE A 254 10.18 -40.47 58.13
CA PHE A 254 9.72 -41.85 58.34
C PHE A 254 10.66 -42.66 59.24
N LEU A 255 11.97 -42.59 58.99
CA LEU A 255 12.98 -43.26 59.83
C LEU A 255 13.02 -42.70 61.26
N MET A 256 12.90 -41.38 61.43
CA MET A 256 12.82 -40.76 62.76
C MET A 256 11.57 -41.21 63.53
N THR A 257 10.44 -41.43 62.85
CA THR A 257 9.20 -41.93 63.47
C THR A 257 9.33 -43.40 63.90
N GLN A 258 10.04 -44.25 63.14
CA GLN A 258 10.31 -45.64 63.53
C GLN A 258 11.28 -45.76 64.72
N LEU A 259 12.23 -44.83 64.85
CA LEU A 259 13.17 -44.80 65.97
C LEU A 259 12.57 -44.19 67.24
N GLY A 260 11.58 -43.30 67.11
CA GLY A 260 10.84 -42.70 68.24
C GLY A 260 9.73 -43.57 68.84
N GLY A 261 9.33 -44.66 68.16
CA GLY A 261 8.33 -45.62 68.66
C GLY A 261 8.88 -46.73 69.57
N ASN A 262 10.18 -46.72 69.87
CA ASN A 262 10.88 -47.76 70.64
C ASN A 262 11.43 -47.26 71.98
N THR A 263 10.73 -46.32 72.62
CA THR A 263 10.88 -46.04 74.05
C THR A 263 9.51 -46.13 74.71
N THR A 264 9.38 -47.19 75.51
CA THR A 264 8.49 -47.33 76.68
C THR A 264 8.21 -46.03 77.41
#